data_AF-A0A814U492-F1
#
_entry.id   AF-A0A814U492-F1
#
_cell.length_a   1.000
_cell.length_b   1.000
_cell.length_c   1.000
_cell.angle_alpha   90.00
_cell.angle_beta   90.00
_cell.angle_gamma   90.00
#
_symmetry.space_group_name_H-M   'P 1'
#
loop_
_entity.id
_entity.type
_entity.pdbx_description
1 polymer ?
#
loop_
_entity_poly.entity_id
_entity_poly.type
_entity_poly.pdbx_seq_one_letter_code
_entity_poly.pdbx_strand_id
1 'polypeptide(L)'
;MSRDSMKKTTRSNSDDDIRLRPMATLIHSKPTPHGADQMKEKAIRQVKSMCKADELEKVKTLEEQYIQMLNLRFQLRKLEKRLNLNMPPPYLNAIDKLQLRSKELDRNEIEQFTEQWNNIIRHAKKDFTSIMIMTKTTEIEKIEKKYQESLERLPEYIREPFDTLIHTIKTRHDQTTEKNIHFLERKTYRMRET
;
A
#
# COMPACT_ATOMS: atom_id res chain seq x y z
N MET A 1 45.64 -26.55 -46.41
CA MET A 1 46.30 -27.21 -45.26
C MET A 1 46.53 -26.16 -44.17
N SER A 2 46.61 -26.62 -42.92
CA SER A 2 46.45 -25.96 -41.60
C SER A 2 47.21 -24.66 -41.28
N ARG A 3 46.56 -23.86 -40.37
CA ARG A 3 46.99 -23.18 -39.10
C ARG A 3 48.50 -22.90 -38.90
N ASP A 4 48.98 -21.78 -38.33
CA ASP A 4 48.64 -21.19 -37.03
C ASP A 4 49.28 -19.79 -36.81
N SER A 5 48.47 -18.88 -36.23
CA SER A 5 48.69 -17.99 -35.06
C SER A 5 49.96 -17.09 -34.85
N MET A 6 49.72 -15.77 -35.00
CA MET A 6 49.76 -14.67 -33.99
C MET A 6 51.03 -13.89 -33.51
N LYS A 7 50.76 -12.58 -33.34
CA LYS A 7 51.41 -11.46 -32.57
C LYS A 7 52.49 -10.66 -33.34
N LYS A 8 52.57 -9.33 -33.27
CA LYS A 8 52.12 -8.29 -32.32
C LYS A 8 52.32 -6.93 -33.01
N THR A 9 51.40 -5.96 -32.86
CA THR A 9 51.74 -4.54 -33.07
C THR A 9 51.03 -3.67 -32.04
N THR A 10 51.84 -3.03 -31.22
CA THR A 10 51.50 -1.96 -30.28
C THR A 10 51.19 -0.69 -31.04
N ARG A 11 50.11 0.01 -30.67
CA ARG A 11 49.89 1.41 -31.06
C ARG A 11 49.62 2.23 -29.80
N SER A 12 50.53 3.16 -29.56
CA SER A 12 50.36 4.31 -28.68
C SER A 12 49.19 5.17 -29.16
N ASN A 13 48.45 5.78 -28.24
CA ASN A 13 47.86 7.09 -28.46
C ASN A 13 47.73 7.80 -27.11
N SER A 14 48.29 8.99 -27.09
CA SER A 14 48.19 9.99 -26.05
C SER A 14 46.86 10.75 -26.17
N ASP A 15 46.56 11.46 -25.09
CA ASP A 15 45.78 12.69 -24.97
C ASP A 15 44.25 12.65 -25.10
N ASP A 16 43.64 13.18 -24.03
CA ASP A 16 42.38 13.93 -24.01
C ASP A 16 41.10 13.22 -24.44
N ASP A 17 40.59 12.37 -23.55
CA ASP A 17 39.14 12.26 -23.40
C ASP A 17 38.79 11.79 -21.97
N ILE A 18 39.13 12.61 -20.96
CA ILE A 18 38.48 12.51 -19.64
C ILE A 18 37.03 12.98 -19.87
N ARG A 19 36.21 12.05 -20.37
CA ARG A 19 34.76 12.18 -20.30
C ARG A 19 34.41 12.12 -18.82
N LEU A 20 34.32 13.30 -18.22
CA LEU A 20 33.61 13.56 -16.97
C LEU A 20 32.22 12.94 -17.13
N ARG A 21 32.05 11.72 -16.63
CA ARG A 21 30.71 11.18 -16.41
C ARG A 21 30.04 12.18 -15.46
N PRO A 22 28.88 12.74 -15.80
CA PRO A 22 28.15 13.53 -14.83
C PRO A 22 27.93 12.61 -13.63
N MET A 23 28.41 13.04 -12.46
CA MET A 23 28.09 12.44 -11.18
C MET A 23 26.57 12.40 -11.13
N ALA A 24 26.03 11.21 -11.39
CA ALA A 24 24.62 10.95 -11.26
C ALA A 24 24.29 11.36 -9.83
N THR A 25 23.48 12.41 -9.73
CA THR A 25 22.84 12.87 -8.52
C THR A 25 22.50 11.64 -7.70
N LEU A 26 22.90 11.61 -6.43
CA LEU A 26 22.57 10.55 -5.49
C LEU A 26 21.03 10.51 -5.36
N ILE A 27 20.37 9.83 -6.30
CA ILE A 27 18.94 9.58 -6.26
C ILE A 27 18.78 8.81 -4.97
N HIS A 28 18.11 9.42 -3.99
CA HIS A 28 17.60 8.73 -2.81
C HIS A 28 16.58 7.70 -3.32
N SER A 29 17.11 6.62 -3.87
CA SER A 29 16.34 5.56 -4.48
C SER A 29 15.64 4.86 -3.33
N LYS A 30 14.31 4.94 -3.34
CA LYS A 30 13.49 4.15 -2.42
C LYS A 30 13.99 2.70 -2.50
N PRO A 31 14.24 2.03 -1.37
CA PRO A 31 14.79 0.69 -1.35
C PRO A 31 13.95 -0.24 -2.23
N THR A 32 14.60 -1.09 -3.03
CA THR A 32 13.89 -2.10 -3.81
C THR A 32 13.10 -3.02 -2.87
N PRO A 33 12.04 -3.72 -3.34
CA PRO A 33 11.28 -4.64 -2.48
C PRO A 33 12.20 -5.67 -1.78
N HIS A 34 13.22 -6.16 -2.49
CA HIS A 34 14.22 -7.07 -1.93
C HIS A 34 15.11 -6.38 -0.88
N GLY A 35 15.51 -5.12 -1.11
CA GLY A 35 16.26 -4.33 -0.12
C GLY A 35 15.45 -4.02 1.14
N ALA A 36 14.15 -3.75 1.01
CA ALA A 36 13.25 -3.56 2.15
C ALA A 36 13.11 -4.83 3.01
N ASP A 37 13.10 -6.00 2.38
CA ASP A 37 13.02 -7.29 3.08
C ASP A 37 14.29 -7.59 3.87
N GLN A 38 15.46 -7.34 3.28
CA GLN A 38 16.74 -7.48 3.96
C GLN A 38 16.88 -6.52 5.16
N MET A 39 16.42 -5.27 5.00
CA MET A 39 16.41 -4.30 6.11
C MET A 39 15.46 -4.74 7.22
N LYS A 40 14.28 -5.28 6.88
CA LYS A 40 13.32 -5.78 7.87
C LYS A 40 13.95 -6.91 8.67
N GLU A 41 14.59 -7.85 7.98
CA GLU A 41 15.22 -9.00 8.62
C GLU A 41 16.39 -8.59 9.53
N LYS A 42 17.21 -7.62 9.10
CA LYS A 42 18.29 -7.05 9.92
C LYS A 42 17.73 -6.38 11.19
N ALA A 43 16.68 -5.57 11.06
CA ALA A 43 16.04 -4.90 12.19
C ALA A 43 15.43 -5.92 13.18
N ILE A 44 14.77 -6.97 12.68
CA ILE A 44 14.27 -8.07 13.51
C ILE A 44 15.40 -8.74 14.30
N ARG A 45 16.53 -9.05 13.65
CA ARG A 45 17.67 -9.69 14.33
C ARG A 45 18.24 -8.78 15.42
N GLN A 46 18.35 -7.49 15.15
CA GLN A 46 18.83 -6.50 16.12
C GLN A 46 17.92 -6.45 17.36
N VAL A 47 16.61 -6.27 17.16
CA VAL A 47 15.63 -6.29 18.26
C VAL A 47 15.70 -7.60 19.03
N LYS A 48 15.76 -8.74 18.32
CA LYS A 48 15.85 -10.06 18.95
C LYS A 48 17.11 -10.28 19.78
N SER A 49 18.22 -9.69 19.38
CA SER A 49 19.48 -9.80 20.13
C SER A 49 19.49 -8.99 21.42
N MET A 50 18.59 -8.01 21.55
CA MET A 50 18.54 -7.07 22.68
C MET A 50 17.41 -7.38 23.67
N CYS A 51 16.37 -8.09 23.24
CA CYS A 51 15.21 -8.40 24.08
C CYS A 51 15.38 -9.69 24.88
N LYS A 52 14.89 -9.67 26.12
CA LYS A 52 14.55 -10.88 26.88
C LYS A 52 13.28 -11.55 26.32
N ALA A 53 13.01 -12.79 26.74
CA ALA A 53 11.89 -13.58 26.21
C ALA A 53 10.52 -12.90 26.39
N ASP A 54 10.28 -12.23 27.53
CA ASP A 54 9.04 -11.50 27.82
C ASP A 54 8.94 -10.17 27.05
N GLU A 55 10.07 -9.55 26.73
CA GLU A 55 10.16 -8.35 25.90
C GLU A 55 9.92 -8.66 24.42
N LEU A 56 10.36 -9.83 23.95
CA LEU A 56 10.10 -10.32 22.60
C LEU A 56 8.59 -10.48 22.31
N GLU A 57 7.82 -10.98 23.27
CA GLU A 57 6.37 -11.15 23.12
C GLU A 57 5.66 -9.79 23.02
N LYS A 58 6.08 -8.82 23.84
CA LYS A 58 5.57 -7.43 23.79
C LYS A 58 5.88 -6.77 22.44
N VAL A 59 7.13 -6.90 21.98
CA VAL A 59 7.57 -6.41 20.65
C VAL A 59 6.74 -7.03 19.53
N LYS A 60 6.50 -8.34 19.57
CA LYS A 60 5.71 -9.02 18.54
C LYS A 60 4.26 -8.54 18.52
N THR A 61 3.65 -8.39 19.70
CA THR A 61 2.29 -7.87 19.83
C THR A 61 2.20 -6.43 19.30
N LEU A 62 3.21 -5.61 19.57
CA LEU A 62 3.32 -4.25 19.04
C LEU A 62 3.50 -4.23 17.51
N GLU A 63 4.32 -5.13 16.94
CA GLU A 63 4.44 -5.29 15.49
C GLU A 63 3.09 -5.64 14.86
N GLU A 64 2.37 -6.61 15.42
CA GLU A 64 1.05 -7.04 14.94
C GLU A 64 0.02 -5.91 14.99
N GLN A 65 -0.04 -5.16 16.10
CA GLN A 65 -0.90 -3.98 16.24
C GLN A 65 -0.58 -2.91 15.19
N TYR A 66 0.70 -2.63 14.96
CA TYR A 66 1.11 -1.65 13.95
C TYR A 66 0.75 -2.08 12.53
N ILE A 67 0.97 -3.36 12.18
CA ILE A 67 0.60 -3.92 10.89
C ILE A 67 -0.92 -3.86 10.70
N GLN A 68 -1.71 -4.20 11.72
CA GLN A 68 -3.16 -4.10 11.68
C GLN A 68 -3.63 -2.66 11.42
N MET A 69 -3.04 -1.68 12.12
CA MET A 69 -3.32 -0.26 11.91
C MET A 69 -3.01 0.19 10.49
N LEU A 70 -1.86 -0.20 9.92
CA LEU A 70 -1.50 0.11 8.52
C LEU A 70 -2.52 -0.47 7.53
N ASN A 71 -2.93 -1.72 7.73
CA ASN A 71 -3.92 -2.38 6.89
C ASN A 71 -5.28 -1.68 6.95
N LEU A 72 -5.74 -1.28 8.14
CA LEU A 72 -6.99 -0.54 8.31
C LEU A 72 -6.93 0.84 7.64
N ARG A 73 -5.83 1.58 7.81
CA ARG A 73 -5.58 2.86 7.12
C ARG A 73 -5.60 2.69 5.59
N PHE A 74 -5.02 1.62 5.07
CA PHE A 74 -5.09 1.32 3.64
C PHE A 74 -6.52 1.03 3.17
N GLN A 75 -7.28 0.23 3.93
CA GLN A 75 -8.69 -0.04 3.63
C GLN A 75 -9.54 1.23 3.67
N LEU A 76 -9.32 2.12 4.64
CA LEU A 76 -9.97 3.42 4.74
C LEU A 76 -9.69 4.27 3.49
N ARG A 77 -8.42 4.42 3.12
CA ARG A 77 -8.00 5.15 1.91
C ARG A 77 -8.65 4.59 0.63
N LYS A 78 -8.84 3.27 0.56
CA LYS A 78 -9.52 2.62 -0.56
C LYS A 78 -11.02 2.93 -0.59
N LEU A 79 -11.68 3.01 0.57
CA LEU A 79 -13.08 3.40 0.69
C LEU A 79 -13.29 4.88 0.34
N GLU A 80 -12.44 5.77 0.84
CA GLU A 80 -12.48 7.21 0.52
C GLU A 80 -12.28 7.47 -0.98
N LYS A 81 -11.27 6.82 -1.60
CA LYS A 81 -11.08 6.92 -3.05
C LYS A 81 -12.29 6.43 -3.84
N ARG A 82 -12.93 5.34 -3.39
CA ARG A 82 -14.13 4.80 -4.03
C ARG A 82 -15.32 5.73 -3.89
N LEU A 83 -15.53 6.31 -2.71
CA LEU A 83 -16.55 7.32 -2.46
C LEU A 83 -16.35 8.53 -3.38
N ASN A 84 -15.13 9.04 -3.49
CA ASN A 84 -14.79 10.19 -4.35
C ASN A 84 -14.99 9.88 -5.85
N LEU A 85 -14.84 8.62 -6.25
CA LEU A 85 -15.06 8.17 -7.62
C LEU A 85 -16.52 7.76 -7.89
N ASN A 86 -17.45 8.00 -6.94
CA ASN A 86 -18.84 7.52 -6.99
C ASN A 86 -18.95 6.01 -7.29
N MET A 87 -17.92 5.24 -6.95
CA MET A 87 -17.90 3.79 -7.13
C MET A 87 -18.27 3.11 -5.82
N PRO A 88 -19.46 2.49 -5.72
CA PRO A 88 -19.84 1.81 -4.50
C PRO A 88 -18.91 0.63 -4.23
N PRO A 89 -18.74 0.25 -2.95
CA PRO A 89 -18.06 -0.98 -2.62
C PRO A 89 -18.67 -2.23 -3.31
N PRO A 90 -17.89 -3.28 -3.60
CA PRO A 90 -18.30 -4.38 -4.48
C PRO A 90 -19.43 -5.23 -3.88
N TYR A 91 -19.54 -5.27 -2.56
CA TYR A 91 -20.64 -5.94 -1.86
C TYR A 91 -21.98 -5.20 -2.03
N LEU A 92 -21.94 -3.89 -2.31
CA LEU A 92 -23.12 -3.12 -2.70
C LEU A 92 -23.42 -3.23 -4.22
N ASN A 93 -22.55 -3.86 -5.02
CA ASN A 93 -22.87 -4.22 -6.41
C ASN A 93 -23.89 -5.36 -6.50
N ALA A 94 -24.14 -6.09 -5.41
CA ALA A 94 -25.26 -7.03 -5.35
C ALA A 94 -26.61 -6.30 -5.46
N ILE A 95 -26.68 -5.06 -4.96
CA ILE A 95 -27.86 -4.18 -5.11
C ILE A 95 -28.03 -3.77 -6.58
N ASP A 96 -26.93 -3.55 -7.32
CA ASP A 96 -26.99 -3.26 -8.76
C ASP A 96 -27.58 -4.43 -9.58
N LYS A 97 -27.36 -5.68 -9.14
CA LYS A 97 -27.98 -6.86 -9.78
C LYS A 97 -29.49 -6.91 -9.57
N LEU A 98 -29.98 -6.47 -8.41
CA LEU A 98 -31.41 -6.36 -8.13
C LEU A 98 -32.05 -5.22 -8.96
N GLN A 99 -31.32 -4.13 -9.14
CA GLN A 99 -31.71 -2.98 -9.97
C GLN A 99 -31.74 -3.31 -11.48
N LEU A 100 -30.87 -4.21 -11.96
CA LEU A 100 -30.93 -4.74 -13.33
C LEU A 100 -32.19 -5.59 -13.56
N ARG A 101 -32.55 -6.46 -12.62
CA ARG A 101 -33.77 -7.28 -12.70
C ARG A 101 -35.05 -6.45 -12.65
N SER A 102 -35.06 -5.30 -11.96
CA SER A 102 -36.25 -4.44 -11.93
C SER A 102 -36.49 -3.70 -13.25
N LYS A 103 -35.45 -3.45 -14.05
CA LYS A 103 -35.55 -2.83 -15.38
C LYS A 103 -36.11 -3.76 -16.47
N GLU A 104 -36.20 -5.06 -16.18
CA GLU A 104 -36.81 -6.06 -17.07
C GLU A 104 -38.35 -6.13 -16.93
N LEU A 105 -38.93 -5.36 -16.00
CA LEU A 105 -40.38 -5.21 -15.77
C LEU A 105 -40.86 -3.87 -16.36
N ASP A 106 -42.12 -3.82 -16.82
CA ASP A 106 -42.77 -2.95 -17.84
C ASP A 106 -42.57 -1.41 -17.90
N ARG A 107 -42.83 -0.79 -19.07
CA ARG A 107 -42.08 0.39 -19.56
C ARG A 107 -42.50 1.85 -19.22
N ASN A 108 -43.70 2.17 -18.69
CA ASN A 108 -44.14 3.60 -18.68
C ASN A 108 -44.35 4.23 -17.29
N GLU A 109 -44.80 3.50 -16.27
CA GLU A 109 -44.85 4.01 -14.88
C GLU A 109 -43.52 3.77 -14.15
N ILE A 110 -42.73 2.79 -14.63
CA ILE A 110 -41.50 2.35 -14.01
C ILE A 110 -40.34 3.32 -14.22
N GLU A 111 -40.33 4.22 -15.21
CA GLU A 111 -39.19 5.14 -15.39
C GLU A 111 -39.02 6.12 -14.22
N GLN A 112 -40.10 6.75 -13.76
CA GLN A 112 -40.06 7.65 -12.60
C GLN A 112 -39.77 6.88 -11.29
N PHE A 113 -40.40 5.72 -11.11
CA PHE A 113 -40.10 4.87 -9.95
C PHE A 113 -38.67 4.34 -10.00
N THR A 114 -38.15 4.00 -11.18
CA THR A 114 -36.77 3.54 -11.37
C THR A 114 -35.80 4.67 -11.06
N GLU A 115 -36.07 5.91 -11.46
CA GLU A 115 -35.21 7.04 -11.11
C GLU A 115 -35.21 7.33 -9.61
N GLN A 116 -36.39 7.30 -8.96
CA GLN A 116 -36.51 7.42 -7.51
C GLN A 116 -35.78 6.27 -6.78
N TRP A 117 -35.97 5.02 -7.22
CA TRP A 117 -35.27 3.86 -6.69
C TRP A 117 -33.75 3.94 -6.88
N ASN A 118 -33.29 4.38 -8.05
CA ASN A 118 -31.87 4.59 -8.34
C ASN A 118 -31.28 5.66 -7.43
N ASN A 119 -32.03 6.74 -7.15
CA ASN A 119 -31.63 7.79 -6.23
C ASN A 119 -31.54 7.25 -4.79
N ILE A 120 -32.54 6.49 -4.32
CA ILE A 120 -32.52 5.84 -3.00
C ILE A 120 -31.30 4.90 -2.87
N ILE A 121 -31.06 4.06 -3.88
CA ILE A 121 -29.90 3.14 -3.89
C ILE A 121 -28.59 3.92 -3.85
N ARG A 122 -28.47 5.02 -4.61
CA ARG A 122 -27.27 5.87 -4.60
C ARG A 122 -27.04 6.51 -3.23
N HIS A 123 -28.09 7.03 -2.60
CA HIS A 123 -28.03 7.59 -1.25
C HIS A 123 -27.64 6.53 -0.22
N ALA A 124 -28.32 5.39 -0.20
CA ALA A 124 -28.00 4.28 0.70
C ALA A 124 -26.54 3.83 0.54
N LYS A 125 -26.04 3.70 -0.70
CA LYS A 125 -24.64 3.36 -0.97
C LYS A 125 -23.67 4.39 -0.39
N LYS A 126 -23.98 5.67 -0.51
CA LYS A 126 -23.19 6.76 0.07
C LYS A 126 -23.20 6.69 1.59
N ASP A 127 -24.37 6.52 2.21
CA ASP A 127 -24.55 6.47 3.66
C ASP A 127 -23.85 5.25 4.27
N PHE A 128 -24.01 4.07 3.67
CA PHE A 128 -23.28 2.87 4.08
C PHE A 128 -21.76 3.05 3.96
N THR A 129 -21.29 3.67 2.87
CA THR A 129 -19.85 3.93 2.70
C THR A 129 -19.36 4.91 3.78
N SER A 130 -20.14 5.93 4.12
CA SER A 130 -19.84 6.88 5.20
C SER A 130 -19.75 6.19 6.57
N ILE A 131 -20.73 5.35 6.91
CA ILE A 131 -20.73 4.56 8.15
C ILE A 131 -19.49 3.67 8.21
N MET A 132 -19.12 3.00 7.12
CA MET A 132 -17.91 2.17 7.08
C MET A 132 -16.61 2.96 7.28
N ILE A 133 -16.54 4.18 6.73
CA ILE A 133 -15.41 5.11 6.94
C ILE A 133 -15.33 5.48 8.42
N MET A 134 -16.44 5.86 9.04
CA MET A 134 -16.49 6.20 10.47
C MET A 134 -16.05 5.03 11.34
N THR A 135 -16.63 3.84 11.15
CA THR A 135 -16.29 2.64 11.93
C THR A 135 -14.80 2.30 11.84
N LYS A 136 -14.22 2.36 10.64
CA LYS A 136 -12.78 2.12 10.46
C LYS A 136 -11.91 3.19 11.09
N THR A 137 -12.33 4.45 11.06
CA THR A 137 -11.61 5.56 11.70
C THR A 137 -11.55 5.33 13.21
N THR A 138 -12.67 5.02 13.84
CA THR A 138 -12.71 4.70 15.28
C THR A 138 -11.90 3.46 15.65
N GLU A 139 -11.88 2.43 14.79
CA GLU A 139 -11.05 1.24 15.01
C GLU A 139 -9.55 1.57 14.95
N ILE A 140 -9.13 2.41 13.99
CA ILE A 140 -7.76 2.92 13.88
C ILE A 140 -7.37 3.68 15.15
N GLU A 141 -8.20 4.60 15.62
CA GLU A 141 -7.94 5.40 16.83
C GLU A 141 -7.74 4.52 18.07
N LYS A 142 -8.57 3.47 18.24
CA LYS A 142 -8.44 2.52 19.35
C LYS A 142 -7.13 1.75 19.31
N ILE A 143 -6.74 1.26 18.13
CA ILE A 143 -5.48 0.51 17.96
C ILE A 143 -4.29 1.45 18.14
N GLU A 144 -4.35 2.66 17.60
CA GLU A 144 -3.29 3.66 17.70
C GLU A 144 -3.03 4.05 19.17
N LYS A 145 -4.09 4.30 19.94
CA LYS A 145 -3.98 4.55 21.38
C LYS A 145 -3.30 3.39 22.11
N LYS A 146 -3.78 2.15 21.87
CA LYS A 146 -3.21 0.95 22.51
C LYS A 146 -1.75 0.72 22.11
N TYR A 147 -1.41 0.98 20.85
CA TYR A 147 -0.06 0.88 20.32
C TYR A 147 0.88 1.89 21.02
N GLN A 148 0.47 3.16 21.15
CA GLN A 148 1.26 4.18 21.84
C GLN A 148 1.49 3.83 23.31
N GLU A 149 0.44 3.45 24.03
CA GLU A 149 0.55 3.03 25.44
C GLU A 149 1.49 1.81 25.61
N SER A 150 1.49 0.89 24.65
CA SER A 150 2.34 -0.30 24.67
C SER A 150 3.79 0.02 24.29
N LEU A 151 4.00 0.97 23.38
CA LEU A 151 5.31 1.45 22.95
C LEU A 151 6.03 2.19 24.07
N GLU A 152 5.32 3.03 24.82
CA GLU A 152 5.85 3.74 25.99
C GLU A 152 6.29 2.78 27.11
N ARG A 153 5.73 1.56 27.16
CA ARG A 153 6.13 0.54 28.14
C ARG A 153 7.37 -0.25 27.72
N LEU A 154 7.83 -0.13 26.47
CA LEU A 154 9.07 -0.77 26.05
C LEU A 154 10.27 -0.08 26.70
N PRO A 155 11.28 -0.86 27.15
CA PRO A 155 12.56 -0.31 27.60
C PRO A 155 13.21 0.56 26.52
N GLU A 156 13.82 1.65 26.93
CA GLU A 156 14.38 2.67 26.02
C GLU A 156 15.41 2.09 25.04
N TYR A 157 16.24 1.15 25.49
CA TYR A 157 17.23 0.47 24.67
C TYR A 157 16.64 -0.41 23.55
N ILE A 158 15.35 -0.75 23.60
CA ILE A 158 14.65 -1.50 22.55
C ILE A 158 13.93 -0.56 21.58
N ARG A 159 13.56 0.66 22.02
CA ARG A 159 12.72 1.57 21.23
C ARG A 159 13.37 1.98 19.92
N GLU A 160 14.63 2.38 19.91
CA GLU A 160 15.32 2.81 18.68
C GLU A 160 15.45 1.66 17.64
N PRO A 161 15.88 0.44 18.02
CA PRO A 161 15.81 -0.73 17.12
C PRO A 161 14.39 -1.04 16.64
N PHE A 162 13.39 -0.86 17.51
CA PHE A 162 11.99 -1.08 17.18
C PHE A 162 11.44 -0.02 16.20
N ASP A 163 11.80 1.24 16.36
CA ASP A 163 11.44 2.33 15.44
C ASP A 163 12.01 2.07 14.04
N THR A 164 13.23 1.54 13.97
CA THR A 164 13.86 1.11 12.70
C THR A 164 13.05 -0.02 12.03
N LEU A 165 12.61 -1.00 12.82
CA LEU A 165 11.74 -2.09 12.33
C LEU A 165 10.41 -1.53 11.81
N ILE A 166 9.76 -0.66 12.57
CA ILE A 166 8.48 -0.03 12.23
C ILE A 166 8.59 0.82 10.97
N HIS A 167 9.66 1.61 10.84
CA HIS A 167 9.95 2.39 9.64
C HIS A 167 10.09 1.50 8.40
N THR A 168 10.76 0.35 8.54
CA THR A 168 10.95 -0.59 7.43
C THR A 168 9.64 -1.26 7.03
N ILE A 169 8.82 -1.67 8.02
CA ILE A 169 7.48 -2.23 7.79
C ILE A 169 6.60 -1.21 7.06
N LYS A 170 6.58 0.05 7.52
CA LYS A 170 5.81 1.13 6.89
C LYS A 170 6.26 1.35 5.45
N THR A 171 7.57 1.46 5.21
CA THR A 171 8.12 1.67 3.87
C THR A 171 7.70 0.55 2.91
N ARG A 172 7.79 -0.71 3.34
CA ARG A 172 7.34 -1.86 2.54
C ARG A 172 5.82 -1.84 2.27
N HIS A 173 5.04 -1.52 3.30
CA HIS A 173 3.59 -1.41 3.17
C HIS A 173 3.18 -0.29 2.19
N ASP A 174 3.81 0.88 2.28
CA ASP A 174 3.53 2.03 1.42
C ASP A 174 3.90 1.74 -0.03
N GLN A 175 5.05 1.11 -0.29
CA GLN A 175 5.43 0.65 -1.63
C GLN A 175 4.40 -0.32 -2.23
N THR A 176 3.90 -1.26 -1.43
CA THR A 176 2.88 -2.23 -1.86
C THR A 176 1.54 -1.55 -2.12
N THR A 177 1.16 -0.63 -1.24
CA THR A 177 -0.04 0.19 -1.33
C THR A 177 -0.04 1.07 -2.57
N GLU A 178 1.08 1.74 -2.86
CA GLU A 178 1.27 2.60 -4.03
C GLU A 178 1.09 1.82 -5.34
N LYS A 179 1.66 0.60 -5.43
CA LYS A 179 1.43 -0.32 -6.57
C LYS A 179 -0.04 -0.69 -6.72
N ASN A 180 -0.72 -1.04 -5.63
CA ASN A 180 -2.14 -1.41 -5.65
C ASN A 180 -3.05 -0.25 -6.06
N ILE A 181 -2.74 0.97 -5.59
CA ILE A 181 -3.45 2.19 -5.97
C ILE A 181 -3.29 2.46 -7.46
N HIS A 182 -2.07 2.44 -7.98
CA HIS A 182 -1.83 2.67 -9.41
C HIS A 182 -2.52 1.62 -10.29
N PHE A 183 -2.58 0.36 -9.85
CA PHE A 183 -3.35 -0.67 -10.55
C PHE A 183 -4.84 -0.32 -10.62
N LEU A 184 -5.44 0.11 -9.52
CA LEU A 184 -6.85 0.52 -9.48
C LEU A 184 -7.11 1.72 -10.40
N GLU A 185 -6.24 2.73 -10.38
CA GLU A 185 -6.35 3.93 -11.22
C GLU A 185 -6.28 3.58 -12.72
N ARG A 186 -5.32 2.73 -13.12
CA ARG A 186 -5.23 2.22 -14.51
C ARG A 186 -6.47 1.44 -14.92
N LYS A 187 -7.02 0.61 -14.03
CA LYS A 187 -8.25 -0.15 -14.30
C LYS A 187 -9.44 0.79 -14.49
N THR A 188 -9.59 1.81 -13.65
CA THR A 188 -10.68 2.79 -13.80
C THR A 188 -10.57 3.62 -15.06
N TYR A 189 -9.35 4.01 -15.45
CA TYR A 189 -9.11 4.76 -16.68
C TYR A 189 -9.57 3.97 -17.92
N ARG A 190 -9.16 2.70 -18.03
CA ARG A 190 -9.57 1.82 -19.14
C ARG A 190 -11.08 1.64 -19.26
N MET A 191 -11.80 1.58 -18.13
CA MET A 191 -13.27 1.45 -18.16
C MET A 191 -14.00 2.75 -18.54
N ARG A 192 -13.32 3.90 -18.56
CA ARG A 192 -13.90 5.17 -19.05
C ARG A 192 -13.69 5.38 -20.55
N GLU A 193 -12.73 4.68 -21.16
CA GLU A 193 -12.44 4.73 -22.59
C GLU A 193 -13.28 3.72 -23.41
N THR A 194 -13.98 2.80 -22.74
CA THR A 194 -14.89 1.80 -23.33
C THR A 194 -16.35 2.16 -23.08
#